data_AF-A0A1Y0EPA0-F1
#
_entry.id   AF-A0A1Y0EPA0-F1
#
_cell.length_a   1.000
_cell.length_b   1.000
_cell.length_c   1.000
_cell.angle_alpha   90.00
_cell.angle_beta   90.00
_cell.angle_gamma   90.00
#
_symmetry.space_group_name_H-M   'P 1'
#
loop_
_entity.id
_entity.type
_entity.pdbx_description
1 polymer ?
#
loop_
_entity_poly.entity_id
_entity_poly.type
_entity_poly.pdbx_seq_one_letter_code
_entity_poly.pdbx_strand_id
1 'polypeptide(L)'
;MPMTPTTLYPLVIALLVGGASASAVAQEEQHRQAFADAMMVCNAHALFQHLYAQGKRVPELPTAADYKALAYQAGGQAYVEARLESRAVRDEAMKQLEAQLNTQPYDGLTEEARERHMTATWSRLLTTCNERAAAGAKSAATPK
;
A
#
# COMPACT_ATOMS: atom_id res chain seq x y z
N MET A 1 -12.87 41.37 -59.20
CA MET A 1 -12.60 41.46 -57.76
C MET A 1 -13.15 40.20 -57.10
N PRO A 2 -12.32 39.20 -56.76
CA PRO A 2 -12.78 37.98 -56.10
C PRO A 2 -12.76 38.13 -54.56
N MET A 3 -13.87 37.84 -53.90
CA MET A 3 -13.95 37.65 -52.44
C MET A 3 -13.66 36.18 -52.11
N THR A 4 -12.62 35.94 -51.30
CA THR A 4 -12.35 34.63 -50.68
C THR A 4 -13.09 34.50 -49.34
N PRO A 5 -13.74 33.36 -49.04
CA PRO A 5 -14.34 33.13 -47.73
C PRO A 5 -13.27 32.77 -46.70
N THR A 6 -13.28 33.46 -45.57
CA THR A 6 -12.42 33.21 -44.41
C THR A 6 -12.83 31.92 -43.71
N THR A 7 -12.01 30.88 -43.85
CA THR A 7 -12.17 29.59 -43.16
C THR A 7 -11.85 29.76 -41.67
N LEU A 8 -12.88 29.90 -40.82
CA LEU A 8 -12.76 29.91 -39.36
C LEU A 8 -12.76 28.47 -38.80
N TYR A 9 -11.71 27.67 -39.01
CA TYR A 9 -11.51 26.43 -38.23
C TYR A 9 -10.02 26.08 -38.22
N PRO A 10 -9.31 26.36 -37.10
CA PRO A 10 -8.72 25.24 -36.35
C PRO A 10 -8.56 25.52 -34.84
N LEU A 11 -9.48 26.21 -34.17
CA LEU A 11 -9.31 26.58 -32.75
C LEU A 11 -10.04 25.68 -31.74
N VAL A 12 -10.74 24.63 -32.21
CA VAL A 12 -11.49 23.72 -31.33
C VAL A 12 -10.72 22.43 -31.00
N ILE A 13 -9.71 22.06 -31.80
CA ILE A 13 -9.00 20.77 -31.61
C ILE A 13 -7.95 20.83 -30.50
N ALA A 14 -7.39 22.01 -30.19
CA ALA A 14 -6.37 22.15 -29.16
C ALA A 14 -6.91 21.99 -27.71
N LEU A 15 -8.20 22.19 -27.48
CA LEU A 15 -8.80 22.06 -26.12
C LEU A 15 -9.12 20.61 -25.72
N LEU A 16 -9.27 19.69 -26.67
CA LEU A 16 -9.63 18.29 -26.36
C LEU A 16 -8.41 17.43 -25.99
N VAL A 17 -7.19 17.87 -26.32
CA VAL A 17 -5.95 17.14 -26.00
C VAL A 17 -5.37 17.53 -24.63
N GLY A 18 -5.70 18.71 -24.11
CA GLY A 18 -5.20 19.19 -22.82
C GLY A 18 -5.93 18.62 -21.59
N GLY A 19 -7.17 18.12 -21.75
CA GLY A 19 -8.00 17.65 -20.64
C GLY A 19 -7.80 16.20 -20.22
N ALA A 20 -7.37 15.32 -21.15
CA ALA A 20 -7.29 13.87 -20.87
C ALA A 20 -6.04 13.49 -20.04
N SER A 21 -4.96 14.24 -20.17
CA SER A 21 -3.67 13.94 -19.55
C SER A 21 -3.65 14.24 -18.04
N ALA A 22 -4.36 15.27 -17.59
CA ALA A 22 -4.38 15.66 -16.19
C ALA A 22 -5.06 14.60 -15.29
N SER A 23 -6.14 13.99 -15.79
CA SER A 23 -6.86 12.93 -15.07
C SER A 23 -6.04 11.63 -14.97
N ALA A 24 -5.29 11.28 -16.02
CA ALA A 24 -4.43 10.10 -16.03
C ALA A 24 -3.25 10.23 -15.05
N VAL A 25 -2.62 11.41 -14.99
CA VAL A 25 -1.53 11.69 -14.05
C VAL A 25 -2.03 11.70 -12.60
N ALA A 26 -3.17 12.33 -12.33
CA ALA A 26 -3.76 12.33 -10.98
C ALA A 26 -4.15 10.92 -10.52
N GLN A 27 -4.70 10.11 -11.41
CA GLN A 27 -5.06 8.72 -11.10
C GLN A 27 -3.81 7.86 -10.85
N GLU A 28 -2.75 8.03 -11.63
CA GLU A 28 -1.48 7.31 -11.43
C GLU A 28 -0.82 7.70 -10.10
N GLU A 29 -0.81 8.99 -9.77
CA GLU A 29 -0.32 9.48 -8.48
C GLU A 29 -1.11 8.89 -7.31
N GLN A 30 -2.44 8.88 -7.41
CA GLN A 30 -3.30 8.29 -6.39
C GLN A 30 -3.02 6.78 -6.22
N HIS A 31 -2.77 6.04 -7.30
CA HIS A 31 -2.41 4.63 -7.22
C HIS A 31 -1.05 4.41 -6.54
N ARG A 32 -0.05 5.25 -6.84
CA ARG A 32 1.26 5.19 -6.16
C ARG A 32 1.15 5.47 -4.67
N GLN A 33 0.42 6.52 -4.31
CA GLN A 33 0.17 6.89 -2.92
C GLN A 33 -0.60 5.79 -2.16
N ALA A 34 -1.63 5.20 -2.78
CA ALA A 34 -2.37 4.10 -2.17
C ALA A 34 -1.51 2.85 -1.95
N PHE A 35 -0.59 2.55 -2.89
CA PHE A 35 0.38 1.47 -2.69
C PHE A 35 1.38 1.81 -1.57
N ALA A 36 1.88 3.04 -1.51
CA ALA A 36 2.75 3.50 -0.43
C ALA A 36 2.08 3.39 0.94
N ASP A 37 0.82 3.83 1.06
CA ASP A 37 -0.01 3.67 2.26
C ASP A 37 -0.13 2.21 2.69
N ALA A 38 -0.39 1.31 1.74
CA ALA A 38 -0.48 -0.12 2.03
C ALA A 38 0.87 -0.69 2.51
N MET A 39 1.98 -0.28 1.92
CA MET A 39 3.31 -0.70 2.35
C MET A 39 3.69 -0.15 3.73
N MET A 40 3.30 1.08 4.06
CA MET A 40 3.46 1.62 5.41
C MET A 40 2.68 0.81 6.46
N VAL A 41 1.44 0.41 6.15
CA VAL A 41 0.64 -0.46 7.02
C VAL A 41 1.28 -1.84 7.18
N CYS A 42 1.73 -2.45 6.07
CA CYS A 42 2.45 -3.73 6.10
C CYS A 42 3.76 -3.68 6.91
N ASN A 43 4.48 -2.57 6.81
CA ASN A 43 5.66 -2.33 7.64
C ASN A 43 5.30 -2.25 9.14
N ALA A 44 4.19 -1.59 9.48
CA ALA A 44 3.70 -1.56 10.86
C ALA A 44 3.33 -2.95 11.37
N HIS A 45 2.68 -3.81 10.57
CA HIS A 45 2.44 -5.22 10.95
C HIS A 45 3.72 -6.00 11.19
N ALA A 46 4.72 -5.85 10.32
CA ALA A 46 6.02 -6.51 10.51
C ALA A 46 6.71 -6.04 11.81
N LEU A 47 6.62 -4.76 12.14
CA LEU A 47 7.13 -4.22 13.40
C LEU A 47 6.35 -4.75 14.62
N PHE A 48 5.02 -4.84 14.56
CA PHE A 48 4.23 -5.43 15.63
C PHE A 48 4.57 -6.91 15.85
N GLN A 49 4.76 -7.67 14.77
CA GLN A 49 5.21 -9.06 14.86
C GLN A 49 6.59 -9.13 15.53
N HIS A 50 7.53 -8.27 15.13
CA HIS A 50 8.86 -8.22 15.71
C HIS A 50 8.83 -7.90 17.21
N LEU A 51 8.00 -6.95 17.63
CA LEU A 51 7.78 -6.61 19.04
C LEU A 51 7.14 -7.77 19.81
N TYR A 52 6.13 -8.43 19.23
CA TYR A 52 5.50 -9.61 19.81
C TYR A 52 6.51 -10.75 20.03
N ALA A 53 7.39 -10.98 19.05
CA ALA A 53 8.47 -11.96 19.13
C ALA A 53 9.68 -11.47 19.97
N GLN A 54 9.58 -10.32 20.64
CA GLN A 54 10.66 -9.72 21.45
C GLN A 54 11.97 -9.57 20.68
N GLY A 55 11.87 -9.16 19.42
CA GLY A 55 13.00 -8.94 18.53
C GLY A 55 13.56 -10.20 17.87
N LYS A 56 13.00 -11.39 18.16
CA LYS A 56 13.47 -12.65 17.60
C LYS A 56 12.76 -12.97 16.28
N ARG A 57 13.49 -13.66 15.40
CA ARG A 57 12.90 -14.27 14.20
C ARG A 57 12.11 -15.52 14.62
N VAL A 58 10.87 -15.60 14.17
CA VAL A 58 10.03 -16.81 14.28
C VAL A 58 10.21 -17.61 12.98
N PRO A 59 10.87 -18.77 12.99
CA PRO A 59 11.23 -19.51 11.77
C PRO A 59 10.05 -19.89 10.88
N GLU A 60 8.88 -20.12 11.47
CA GLU A 60 7.65 -20.56 10.82
C GLU A 60 6.96 -19.43 10.04
N LEU A 61 7.35 -18.17 10.28
CA LEU A 61 6.75 -17.03 9.63
C LEU A 61 7.45 -16.69 8.31
N PRO A 62 6.68 -16.27 7.28
CA PRO A 62 7.26 -15.72 6.06
C PRO A 62 8.21 -14.56 6.36
N THR A 63 9.30 -14.47 5.62
CA THR A 63 10.17 -13.29 5.70
C THR A 63 9.47 -12.10 5.08
N ALA A 64 9.36 -11.00 5.80
CA ALA A 64 8.78 -9.76 5.28
C ALA A 64 9.66 -9.19 4.16
N ALA A 65 9.02 -8.73 3.08
CA ALA A 65 9.68 -7.88 2.09
C ALA A 65 10.08 -6.54 2.72
N ASP A 66 10.93 -5.77 2.02
CA ASP A 66 11.32 -4.43 2.45
C ASP A 66 10.18 -3.42 2.15
N TYR A 67 9.11 -3.50 2.94
CA TYR A 67 7.93 -2.65 2.80
C TYR A 67 8.27 -1.17 2.98
N LYS A 68 9.24 -0.85 3.83
CA LYS A 68 9.72 0.52 4.00
C LYS A 68 10.27 1.03 2.68
N ALA A 69 11.22 0.33 2.07
CA ALA A 69 11.80 0.76 0.78
C ALA A 69 10.73 0.89 -0.30
N LEU A 70 9.78 -0.05 -0.37
CA LEU A 70 8.68 0.00 -1.35
C LEU A 70 7.75 1.20 -1.14
N ALA A 71 7.45 1.57 0.11
CA ALA A 71 6.66 2.75 0.41
C ALA A 71 7.36 4.03 -0.07
N TYR A 72 8.64 4.18 0.26
CA TYR A 72 9.46 5.32 -0.18
C TYR A 72 9.62 5.38 -1.70
N GLN A 73 9.80 4.23 -2.35
CA GLN A 73 9.91 4.15 -3.80
C GLN A 73 8.62 4.59 -4.51
N ALA A 74 7.45 4.25 -3.95
CA ALA A 74 6.18 4.57 -4.57
C ALA A 74 5.68 5.98 -4.27
N GLY A 75 5.64 6.37 -2.99
CA GLY A 75 5.07 7.66 -2.55
C GLY A 75 6.07 8.81 -2.50
N GLY A 76 7.37 8.51 -2.48
CA GLY A 76 8.41 9.49 -2.22
C GLY A 76 8.52 9.85 -0.73
N GLN A 77 9.67 10.43 -0.36
CA GLN A 77 10.01 10.69 1.04
C GLN A 77 9.04 11.65 1.74
N ALA A 78 8.75 12.80 1.14
CA ALA A 78 7.90 13.82 1.75
C ALA A 78 6.48 13.31 2.06
N TYR A 79 5.90 12.52 1.15
CA TYR A 79 4.58 11.93 1.35
C TYR A 79 4.59 10.92 2.50
N VAL A 80 5.54 9.99 2.49
CA VAL A 80 5.65 8.92 3.50
C VAL A 80 5.87 9.51 4.90
N GLU A 81 6.76 10.49 5.04
CA GLU A 81 7.03 11.15 6.32
C GLU A 81 5.79 11.87 6.85
N ALA A 82 5.14 12.69 6.03
CA ALA A 82 3.90 13.39 6.42
C ALA A 82 2.79 12.40 6.83
N ARG A 83 2.70 11.25 6.14
CA ARG A 83 1.72 10.22 6.48
C ARG A 83 2.02 9.55 7.82
N LEU A 84 3.29 9.25 8.10
CA LEU A 84 3.71 8.59 9.35
C LEU A 84 3.51 9.48 10.58
N GLU A 85 3.64 10.81 10.44
CA GLU A 85 3.36 11.77 11.51
C GLU A 85 1.89 11.74 11.98
N SER A 86 0.96 11.40 11.08
CA SER A 86 -0.48 11.48 11.33
C SER A 86 -1.07 10.41 12.25
N ARG A 87 -0.27 9.46 12.77
CA ARG A 87 -0.67 8.23 13.50
C ARG A 87 -1.60 7.27 12.75
N ALA A 88 -2.24 7.70 11.66
CA ALA A 88 -3.22 6.93 10.93
C ALA A 88 -2.71 5.57 10.42
N VAL A 89 -1.43 5.48 10.03
CA VAL A 89 -0.81 4.21 9.62
C VAL A 89 -0.83 3.19 10.76
N ARG A 90 -0.43 3.62 11.97
CA ARG A 90 -0.42 2.77 13.16
C ARG A 90 -1.84 2.34 13.53
N ASP A 91 -2.78 3.27 13.53
CA ASP A 91 -4.15 3.01 13.95
C ASP A 91 -4.86 2.07 12.97
N GLU A 92 -4.63 2.23 11.67
CA GLU A 92 -5.13 1.30 10.65
C GLU A 92 -4.47 -0.08 10.78
N ALA A 93 -3.17 -0.15 11.01
CA ALA A 93 -2.47 -1.42 11.21
C ALA A 93 -3.00 -2.17 12.45
N MET A 94 -3.22 -1.46 13.56
CA MET A 94 -3.80 -2.00 14.79
C MET A 94 -5.22 -2.51 14.56
N LYS A 95 -6.08 -1.72 13.90
CA LYS A 95 -7.45 -2.11 13.57
C LYS A 95 -7.48 -3.40 12.74
N GLN A 96 -6.60 -3.53 11.75
CA GLN A 96 -6.50 -4.75 10.94
C GLN A 96 -6.01 -5.96 11.76
N LEU A 97 -5.05 -5.74 12.67
CA LEU A 97 -4.54 -6.78 13.54
C LEU A 97 -5.61 -7.26 14.53
N GLU A 98 -6.30 -6.34 15.21
CA GLU A 98 -7.40 -6.64 16.14
C GLU A 98 -8.52 -7.44 15.47
N ALA A 99 -8.89 -7.08 14.25
CA ALA A 99 -9.90 -7.80 13.48
C ALA A 99 -9.51 -9.27 13.23
N GLN A 100 -8.21 -9.57 13.09
CA GLN A 100 -7.74 -10.94 12.90
C GLN A 100 -7.57 -11.69 14.22
N LEU A 101 -7.07 -11.03 15.25
CA LEU A 101 -6.89 -11.63 16.58
C LEU A 101 -8.23 -11.98 17.24
N ASN A 102 -9.29 -11.22 16.97
CA ASN A 102 -10.61 -11.46 17.54
C ASN A 102 -11.44 -12.51 16.79
N THR A 103 -10.83 -13.25 15.84
CA THR A 103 -11.52 -14.33 15.12
C THR A 103 -11.73 -15.58 15.97
N GLN A 104 -11.03 -15.70 17.10
CA GLN A 104 -11.20 -16.78 18.08
C GLN A 104 -11.10 -16.22 19.50
N PRO A 105 -12.06 -16.49 20.40
CA PRO A 105 -11.93 -16.09 21.80
C PRO A 105 -10.75 -16.82 22.45
N TYR A 106 -9.92 -16.07 23.16
CA TYR A 106 -8.74 -16.60 23.85
C TYR A 106 -9.07 -17.31 25.17
N ASP A 107 -10.28 -17.11 25.69
CA ASP A 107 -10.72 -17.69 26.94
C ASP A 107 -10.90 -19.20 26.79
N GLY A 108 -10.27 -19.96 27.69
CA GLY A 108 -10.29 -21.42 27.68
C GLY A 108 -9.32 -22.08 26.68
N LEU A 109 -8.55 -21.31 25.90
CA LEU A 109 -7.50 -21.87 25.05
C LEU A 109 -6.26 -22.25 25.87
N THR A 110 -5.68 -23.42 25.56
CA THR A 110 -4.34 -23.79 26.04
C THR A 110 -3.30 -22.81 25.48
N GLU A 111 -2.15 -22.73 26.15
CA GLU A 111 -1.01 -21.91 25.69
C GLU A 111 -0.59 -22.28 24.26
N GLU A 112 -0.50 -23.58 23.96
CA GLU A 112 -0.18 -24.09 22.62
C GLU A 112 -1.24 -23.73 21.57
N ALA A 113 -2.53 -23.74 21.93
CA ALA A 113 -3.59 -23.31 21.01
C ALA A 113 -3.51 -21.81 20.72
N ARG A 114 -3.19 -21.00 21.74
CA ARG A 114 -2.97 -19.56 21.61
C ARG A 114 -1.77 -19.24 20.73
N GLU A 115 -0.65 -19.92 20.95
CA GLU A 115 0.56 -19.73 20.14
C GLU A 115 0.31 -20.12 18.67
N ARG A 116 -0.32 -21.26 18.42
CA ARG A 116 -0.71 -21.66 17.05
C ARG A 116 -1.62 -20.64 16.38
N HIS A 117 -2.61 -20.11 17.10
CA HIS A 117 -3.47 -19.06 16.58
C HIS A 117 -2.69 -17.79 16.24
N MET A 118 -1.81 -17.33 17.14
CA MET A 118 -0.97 -16.15 16.93
C MET A 118 -0.04 -16.33 15.71
N THR A 119 0.64 -17.47 15.62
CA THR A 119 1.52 -17.79 14.50
C THR A 119 0.74 -17.85 13.18
N ALA A 120 -0.47 -18.44 13.17
CA ALA A 120 -1.32 -18.46 11.98
C ALA A 120 -1.76 -17.05 11.56
N THR A 121 -2.12 -16.19 12.52
CA THR A 121 -2.50 -14.79 12.26
C THR A 121 -1.33 -14.00 11.68
N TRP A 122 -0.14 -14.08 12.28
CA TRP A 122 1.04 -13.41 11.75
C TRP A 122 1.45 -13.93 10.37
N SER A 123 1.39 -15.24 10.16
CA SER A 123 1.70 -15.85 8.87
C SER A 123 0.76 -15.33 7.76
N ARG A 124 -0.55 -15.24 8.05
CA ARG A 124 -1.53 -14.70 7.11
C ARG A 124 -1.30 -13.22 6.78
N LEU A 125 -1.03 -12.40 7.80
CA LEU A 125 -0.73 -10.97 7.62
C LEU A 125 0.50 -10.77 6.73
N LEU A 126 1.61 -11.42 7.08
CA LEU A 126 2.86 -11.28 6.34
C LEU A 126 2.77 -11.83 4.92
N THR A 127 2.04 -12.94 4.71
CA THR A 127 1.79 -13.48 3.37
C THR A 127 1.02 -12.50 2.51
N THR A 128 -0.10 -11.97 3.02
CA THR A 128 -0.93 -10.98 2.30
C THR A 128 -0.12 -9.74 1.94
N CYS A 129 0.70 -9.25 2.88
CA CYS A 129 1.55 -8.09 2.65
C CYS A 129 2.64 -8.36 1.60
N ASN A 130 3.27 -9.54 1.63
CA ASN A 130 4.25 -9.95 0.62
C ASN A 130 3.62 -10.09 -0.77
N GLU A 131 2.42 -10.67 -0.86
CA GLU A 131 1.69 -10.78 -2.13
C GLU A 131 1.36 -9.40 -2.71
N ARG A 132 0.89 -8.48 -1.86
CA ARG A 132 0.63 -7.10 -2.28
C ARG A 132 1.92 -6.39 -2.72
N ALA A 133 3.01 -6.55 -1.99
CA ALA A 133 4.31 -6.00 -2.35
C ALA A 133 4.78 -6.51 -3.72
N ALA A 134 4.66 -7.82 -3.95
CA ALA A 134 5.01 -8.44 -5.23
C ALA A 134 4.12 -7.95 -6.39
N ALA A 135 2.83 -7.74 -6.15
CA ALA A 135 1.92 -7.20 -7.15
C ALA A 135 2.26 -5.74 -7.52
N GLY A 136 2.52 -4.87 -6.54
CA GLY A 136 2.89 -3.49 -6.79
C GLY A 136 4.24 -3.32 -7.51
N ALA A 137 5.23 -4.16 -7.17
CA ALA A 137 6.52 -4.16 -7.85
C ALA A 137 6.40 -4.51 -9.35
N LYS A 138 5.51 -5.45 -9.70
CA LYS A 138 5.25 -5.82 -11.11
C LYS A 138 4.59 -4.68 -11.89
N SER A 139 3.68 -3.95 -11.26
CA SER A 139 3.02 -2.80 -11.87
C SER A 139 3.97 -1.62 -12.11
N ALA A 140 5.00 -1.45 -11.26
CA ALA A 140 6.04 -0.42 -11.45
C ALA A 140 7.10 -0.77 -12.50
N ALA A 141 7.29 -2.07 -12.80
CA ALA A 141 8.31 -2.57 -13.73
C ALA A 141 7.83 -2.68 -15.19
N THR A 142 6.57 -2.32 -15.48
CA THR A 142 6.06 -2.27 -16.86
C THR A 142 6.23 -0.85 -17.38
N PRO A 143 7.25 -0.54 -18.21
CA PRO A 143 7.37 0.78 -18.80
C PRO A 143 6.20 1.01 -19.76
N LYS A 144 5.53 2.16 -19.61
CA LYS A 144 4.70 2.74 -20.67
C LYS A 144 5.59 3.36 -21.74
#